data_AF-A0A1E3NY98-F1
#
_entry.id   AF-A0A1E3NY98-F1
#
_cell.length_a   1.000
_cell.length_b   1.000
_cell.length_c   1.000
_cell.angle_alpha   90.00
_cell.angle_beta   90.00
_cell.angle_gamma   90.00
#
_symmetry.space_group_name_H-M   'P 1'
#
loop_
_entity.id
_entity.type
_entity.pdbx_description
1 polymer ?
#
loop_
_entity_poly.entity_id
_entity_poly.type
_entity_poly.pdbx_seq_one_letter_code
_entity_poly.pdbx_strand_id
1 'polypeptide(L)'
;MSKVAVIGATGKTGSLVVQSLTNAGFDVTGLVRNPAKARTIEQFANINFETFPLESTSVSKIALFLKDFDSVVFAAGVADLSKHTDVIQIELDGAMKIIEACEQAGVKRVVFISSIAASDRDFWYDNDYTRVYYTAKRTIDKVLERSMLDYTIVEPGPLV
;
A
#
# COMPACT_ATOMS: atom_id res chain seq x y z
N MET A 1 16.21 15.34 -3.30
CA MET A 1 15.52 14.73 -2.14
C MET A 1 14.77 13.53 -2.70
N SER A 2 14.80 12.37 -2.04
CA SER A 2 14.18 11.18 -2.61
C SER A 2 12.66 11.27 -2.49
N LYS A 3 11.95 10.95 -3.57
CA LYS A 3 10.50 11.04 -3.70
C LYS A 3 9.84 9.71 -3.36
N VAL A 4 8.89 9.74 -2.42
CA VAL A 4 8.18 8.56 -1.92
C VAL A 4 6.67 8.72 -2.13
N ALA A 5 6.06 7.78 -2.86
CA ALA A 5 4.61 7.68 -2.94
C ALA A 5 4.10 6.76 -1.83
N VAL A 6 3.11 7.19 -1.06
CA VAL A 6 2.50 6.38 0.00
C VAL A 6 1.03 6.10 -0.33
N ILE A 7 0.70 4.85 -0.63
CA ILE A 7 -0.67 4.39 -0.85
C ILE A 7 -1.26 4.01 0.51
N GLY A 8 -2.49 4.46 0.78
CA GLY A 8 -3.11 4.30 2.10
C GLY A 8 -2.66 5.34 3.13
N ALA A 9 -2.15 6.48 2.65
CA ALA A 9 -1.53 7.55 3.45
C ALA A 9 -2.38 8.11 4.61
N THR A 10 -3.71 7.99 4.56
CA THR A 10 -4.62 8.46 5.62
C THR A 10 -5.13 7.34 6.54
N GLY A 11 -4.72 6.09 6.31
CA GLY A 11 -5.02 4.96 7.19
C GLY A 11 -4.18 5.00 8.46
N LYS A 12 -4.50 4.12 9.43
CA LYS A 12 -3.80 4.06 10.74
C LYS A 12 -2.27 3.93 10.59
N THR A 13 -1.82 3.00 9.76
CA THR A 13 -0.38 2.77 9.53
C THR A 13 0.20 3.77 8.54
N GLY A 14 -0.51 4.05 7.45
CA GLY A 14 -0.03 4.95 6.40
C GLY A 14 0.22 6.38 6.90
N SER A 15 -0.56 6.85 7.87
CA SER A 15 -0.36 8.18 8.45
C SER A 15 0.95 8.32 9.21
N LEU A 16 1.29 7.30 10.00
CA LEU A 16 2.55 7.21 10.74
C LEU A 16 3.75 7.08 9.79
N VAL A 17 3.58 6.32 8.69
CA VAL A 17 4.59 6.21 7.63
C VAL A 17 4.85 7.58 6.99
N VAL A 18 3.80 8.28 6.58
CA VAL A 18 3.90 9.62 5.98
C VAL A 18 4.63 10.57 6.92
N GLN A 19 4.22 10.64 8.19
CA GLN A 19 4.86 11.50 9.19
C GLN A 19 6.34 11.14 9.39
N SER A 20 6.66 9.85 9.51
CA SER A 20 8.04 9.38 9.73
C SER A 20 8.95 9.72 8.55
N LEU A 21 8.48 9.52 7.32
CA LEU A 21 9.21 9.86 6.10
C LEU A 21 9.40 11.37 5.95
N THR A 22 8.36 12.16 6.20
CA THR A 22 8.46 13.63 6.15
C THR A 22 9.46 14.15 7.19
N ASN A 23 9.41 13.64 8.43
CA ASN A 23 10.36 14.02 9.49
C ASN A 23 11.80 13.60 9.18
N ALA A 24 11.98 12.52 8.43
CA ALA A 24 13.28 12.06 7.93
C ALA A 24 13.77 12.84 6.70
N GLY A 25 13.00 13.82 6.20
CA GLY A 25 13.39 14.69 5.08
C GLY A 25 13.18 14.08 3.70
N PHE A 26 12.24 13.15 3.53
CA PHE A 26 11.80 12.68 2.21
C PHE A 26 10.75 13.60 1.60
N ASP A 27 10.69 13.65 0.26
CA ASP A 27 9.61 14.32 -0.47
C ASP A 27 8.43 13.34 -0.62
N VAL A 28 7.43 13.48 0.24
CA VAL A 28 6.35 12.49 0.40
C VAL A 28 5.09 12.97 -0.31
N THR A 29 4.53 12.12 -1.17
CA THR A 29 3.19 12.30 -1.74
C THR A 29 2.27 11.17 -1.28
N GLY A 30 1.24 11.53 -0.51
CA GLY A 30 0.19 10.60 -0.10
C GLY A 30 -0.85 10.41 -1.21
N LEU A 31 -1.12 9.17 -1.59
CA LEU A 31 -2.13 8.82 -2.58
C LEU A 31 -3.44 8.47 -1.87
N VAL A 32 -4.47 9.30 -2.09
CA VAL A 32 -5.72 9.26 -1.33
C VAL A 32 -6.93 9.45 -2.24
N ARG A 33 -8.11 8.98 -1.80
CA ARG A 33 -9.37 9.20 -2.54
C ARG A 33 -9.85 10.65 -2.48
N ASN A 34 -9.54 11.37 -1.41
CA ASN A 34 -9.96 12.77 -1.22
C ASN A 34 -8.84 13.58 -0.55
N PRO A 35 -8.02 14.31 -1.33
CA PRO A 35 -6.92 15.14 -0.80
C PRO A 35 -7.39 16.25 0.14
N ALA A 36 -8.55 16.87 -0.12
CA ALA A 36 -9.07 17.93 0.73
C ALA A 36 -9.33 17.43 2.16
N LYS A 37 -9.90 16.22 2.29
CA LYS A 37 -10.09 15.55 3.59
C LYS A 37 -8.76 15.14 4.24
N ALA A 38 -7.75 14.77 3.45
CA ALA A 38 -6.44 14.44 4.01
C ALA A 38 -5.78 15.69 4.64
N ARG A 39 -5.88 16.85 3.98
CA ARG A 39 -5.29 18.11 4.45
C ARG A 39 -5.99 18.71 5.67
N THR A 40 -7.20 18.25 6.03
CA THR A 40 -7.82 18.67 7.30
C THR A 40 -7.17 18.02 8.52
N ILE A 41 -6.32 17.01 8.32
CA ILE A 41 -5.51 16.41 9.40
C ILE A 41 -4.34 17.36 9.64
N GLU A 42 -4.26 17.96 10.82
CA GLU A 42 -3.27 18.99 11.16
C GLU A 42 -1.83 18.55 10.85
N GLN A 43 -1.53 17.28 11.13
CA GLN A 43 -0.24 16.63 10.90
C GLN A 43 0.19 16.62 9.41
N PHE A 44 -0.76 16.85 8.50
CA PHE A 44 -0.64 16.69 7.06
C PHE A 44 -0.78 18.01 6.29
N ALA A 45 -0.90 19.15 6.98
CA ALA A 45 -1.15 20.44 6.35
C ALA A 45 -0.09 20.81 5.29
N ASN A 46 1.16 20.37 5.47
CA ASN A 46 2.30 20.66 4.60
C ASN A 46 2.73 19.46 3.73
N ILE A 47 1.92 18.41 3.64
CA ILE A 47 2.24 17.20 2.88
C ILE A 47 1.49 17.21 1.55
N ASN A 48 2.15 16.76 0.50
CA ASN A 48 1.53 16.64 -0.82
C ASN A 48 0.55 15.46 -0.81
N PHE A 49 -0.67 15.69 -1.28
CA PHE A 49 -1.66 14.64 -1.49
C PHE A 49 -2.23 14.75 -2.88
N GLU A 50 -2.31 13.60 -3.55
CA GLU A 50 -2.86 13.48 -4.90
C GLU A 50 -4.08 12.56 -4.90
N THR A 51 -5.04 12.88 -5.76
CA THR A 51 -6.26 12.07 -5.90
C THR A 51 -5.93 10.79 -6.63
N PHE A 52 -6.16 9.65 -5.97
CA PHE A 52 -5.80 8.35 -6.49
C PHE A 52 -6.82 7.29 -6.06
N PRO A 53 -7.89 7.08 -6.85
CA PRO A 53 -8.83 6.00 -6.63
C PRO A 53 -8.25 4.72 -7.22
N LEU A 54 -7.51 3.96 -6.41
CA LEU A 54 -6.78 2.76 -6.82
C LEU A 54 -7.68 1.75 -7.57
N GLU A 55 -8.92 1.60 -7.12
CA GLU A 55 -9.92 0.67 -7.64
C GLU A 55 -10.34 1.00 -9.08
N SER A 56 -10.33 2.28 -9.46
CA SER A 56 -10.76 2.76 -10.79
C SER A 56 -9.63 3.32 -11.65
N THR A 57 -8.37 3.17 -11.22
CA THR A 57 -7.20 3.62 -11.96
C THR A 57 -6.51 2.44 -12.64
N SER A 58 -6.28 2.52 -13.95
CA SER A 58 -5.60 1.48 -14.73
C SER A 58 -4.10 1.47 -14.47
N VAL A 59 -3.46 0.30 -14.57
CA VAL A 59 -2.01 0.11 -14.35
C VAL A 59 -1.17 1.13 -15.13
N SER A 60 -1.44 1.37 -16.41
CA SER A 60 -0.67 2.33 -17.20
C SER A 60 -0.77 3.78 -16.69
N LYS A 61 -1.93 4.19 -16.15
CA LYS A 61 -2.09 5.51 -15.53
C LYS A 61 -1.32 5.60 -14.21
N ILE A 62 -1.34 4.52 -13.43
CA ILE A 62 -0.53 4.42 -12.20
C ILE A 62 0.96 4.51 -12.56
N ALA A 63 1.41 3.74 -13.56
CA ALA A 63 2.80 3.72 -13.98
C ALA A 63 3.26 5.10 -14.45
N LEU A 64 2.44 5.81 -15.25
CA LEU A 64 2.75 7.18 -15.68
C LEU A 64 2.94 8.13 -14.50
N PHE A 65 2.08 8.03 -13.49
CA PHE A 65 2.18 8.83 -12.27
C PHE A 65 3.43 8.47 -11.45
N LEU A 66 3.75 7.18 -11.34
CA LEU A 66 4.88 6.70 -10.54
C LEU A 66 6.26 6.98 -11.16
N LYS A 67 6.36 7.44 -12.42
CA LYS A 67 7.65 7.76 -13.07
C LYS A 67 8.47 8.81 -12.35
N ASP A 68 7.82 9.70 -11.61
CA ASP A 68 8.47 10.79 -10.88
C ASP A 68 8.88 10.39 -9.45
N PHE A 69 8.71 9.12 -9.06
CA PHE A 69 9.00 8.63 -7.71
C PHE A 69 10.17 7.65 -7.70
N ASP A 70 10.98 7.69 -6.62
CA ASP A 70 12.09 6.77 -6.43
C ASP A 70 11.63 5.48 -5.73
N SER A 71 10.61 5.59 -4.88
CA SER A 71 10.11 4.50 -4.07
C SER A 71 8.62 4.59 -3.76
N VAL A 72 8.03 3.43 -3.48
CA VAL A 72 6.60 3.29 -3.18
C VAL A 72 6.40 2.53 -1.88
N VAL A 73 5.55 3.05 -0.99
CA VAL A 73 5.06 2.34 0.18
C VAL A 73 3.58 2.00 0.01
N PHE A 74 3.25 0.71 0.05
CA PHE A 74 1.88 0.23 0.05
C PHE A 74 1.43 -0.08 1.48
N ALA A 75 0.66 0.85 2.05
CA ALA A 75 0.06 0.75 3.38
C ALA A 75 -1.48 0.77 3.31
N ALA A 76 -2.06 0.56 2.13
CA ALA A 76 -3.50 0.38 1.99
C ALA A 76 -3.94 -1.00 2.49
N GLY A 77 -5.14 -1.04 3.03
CA GLY A 77 -5.81 -2.24 3.50
C GLY A 77 -7.25 -1.91 3.87
N VAL A 78 -8.02 -2.94 4.17
CA VAL A 78 -9.43 -2.79 4.57
C VAL A 78 -9.59 -2.87 6.09
N ALA A 79 -10.52 -2.07 6.62
CA ALA A 79 -10.82 -2.06 8.06
C ALA A 79 -11.82 -3.16 8.46
N ASP A 80 -12.66 -3.60 7.52
CA ASP A 80 -13.71 -4.59 7.75
C ASP A 80 -13.46 -5.79 6.85
N LEU A 81 -12.94 -6.87 7.44
CA LEU A 81 -12.58 -8.08 6.70
C LEU A 81 -13.80 -8.87 6.25
N SER A 82 -15.01 -8.60 6.78
CA SER A 82 -16.23 -9.26 6.30
C SER A 82 -16.61 -8.84 4.87
N LYS A 83 -16.10 -7.69 4.42
CA LYS A 83 -16.30 -7.19 3.05
C LYS A 83 -15.27 -7.80 2.12
N HIS A 84 -15.44 -9.06 1.78
CA HIS A 84 -14.51 -9.79 0.92
C HIS A 84 -14.25 -9.09 -0.43
N THR A 85 -15.26 -8.42 -1.00
CA THR A 85 -15.09 -7.62 -2.23
C THR A 85 -14.06 -6.51 -2.05
N ASP A 86 -14.09 -5.81 -0.91
CA ASP A 86 -13.15 -4.73 -0.61
C ASP A 86 -11.73 -5.30 -0.43
N VAL A 87 -11.59 -6.45 0.26
CA VAL A 87 -10.30 -7.15 0.39
C VAL A 87 -9.73 -7.47 -1.00
N ILE A 88 -10.56 -8.01 -1.91
CA ILE A 88 -10.12 -8.38 -3.25
C ILE A 88 -9.77 -7.14 -4.08
N GLN A 89 -10.61 -6.11 -4.10
CA GLN A 89 -10.44 -4.95 -4.99
C GLN A 89 -9.37 -3.97 -4.49
N ILE A 90 -9.33 -3.72 -3.19
CA ILE A 90 -8.45 -2.69 -2.60
C ILE A 90 -7.12 -3.31 -2.20
N GLU A 91 -7.15 -4.45 -1.52
CA GLU A 91 -5.94 -5.03 -0.94
C GLU A 91 -5.20 -5.89 -1.95
N LEU A 92 -5.86 -6.85 -2.58
CA LEU A 92 -5.23 -7.75 -3.56
C LEU A 92 -5.00 -7.07 -4.92
N ASP A 93 -6.07 -6.74 -5.65
CA ASP A 93 -5.98 -6.14 -6.98
C ASP A 93 -5.24 -4.80 -6.95
N GLY A 94 -5.52 -3.99 -5.92
CA GLY A 94 -4.79 -2.76 -5.67
C GLY A 94 -3.28 -2.97 -5.56
N ALA A 95 -2.83 -3.93 -4.75
CA ALA A 95 -1.41 -4.28 -4.64
C ALA A 95 -0.83 -4.79 -5.96
N MET A 96 -1.53 -5.67 -6.68
CA MET A 96 -1.07 -6.20 -7.97
C MET A 96 -0.83 -5.07 -8.98
N LYS A 97 -1.78 -4.15 -9.10
CA LYS A 97 -1.66 -2.98 -9.99
C LYS A 97 -0.48 -2.10 -9.62
N ILE A 98 -0.19 -1.91 -8.33
CA ILE A 98 0.98 -1.14 -7.89
C ILE A 98 2.28 -1.85 -8.26
N ILE A 99 2.37 -3.17 -8.06
CA ILE A 99 3.57 -3.95 -8.42
C ILE A 99 3.84 -3.82 -9.92
N GLU A 100 2.83 -4.13 -10.76
CA GLU A 100 2.95 -4.02 -12.22
C GLU A 100 3.29 -2.59 -12.66
N ALA A 101 2.68 -1.59 -12.02
CA ALA A 101 2.95 -0.19 -12.36
C ALA A 101 4.34 0.26 -11.95
N CYS A 102 4.88 -0.22 -10.82
CA CYS A 102 6.26 0.07 -10.41
C CYS A 102 7.25 -0.49 -11.43
N GLU A 103 7.05 -1.74 -11.88
CA GLU A 103 7.88 -2.36 -12.91
C GLU A 103 7.82 -1.58 -14.24
N GLN A 104 6.63 -1.14 -14.66
CA GLN A 104 6.45 -0.31 -15.87
C GLN A 104 7.06 1.09 -15.74
N ALA A 105 7.00 1.69 -14.55
CA ALA A 105 7.51 3.02 -14.28
C ALA A 105 9.03 3.06 -14.07
N GLY A 106 9.65 1.91 -13.80
CA GLY A 106 11.06 1.80 -13.42
C GLY A 106 11.34 2.18 -11.97
N VAL A 107 10.31 2.21 -11.11
CA VAL A 107 10.48 2.37 -9.66
C VAL A 107 11.15 1.10 -9.13
N LYS A 108 12.31 1.24 -8.48
CA LYS A 108 13.06 0.08 -8.02
C LYS A 108 12.68 -0.35 -6.61
N ARG A 109 12.49 0.60 -5.69
CA ARG A 109 12.32 0.31 -4.26
C ARG A 109 10.84 0.30 -3.87
N VAL A 110 10.37 -0.81 -3.32
CA VAL A 110 9.00 -0.92 -2.81
C VAL A 110 8.95 -1.47 -1.39
N VAL A 111 8.03 -0.98 -0.58
CA VAL A 111 7.76 -1.50 0.76
C VAL A 111 6.27 -1.81 0.89
N PHE A 112 5.94 -3.04 1.22
CA PHE A 112 4.55 -3.50 1.38
C PHE A 112 4.30 -3.93 2.81
N ILE A 113 3.19 -3.44 3.39
CA ILE A 113 2.73 -3.88 4.71
C ILE A 113 1.85 -5.12 4.51
N SER A 114 2.38 -6.28 4.90
CA SER A 114 1.67 -7.56 4.94
C SER A 114 1.09 -7.82 6.34
N SER A 115 1.11 -9.06 6.81
CA SER A 115 0.63 -9.50 8.12
C SER A 115 1.49 -10.63 8.62
N ILE A 116 1.74 -10.69 9.94
CA ILE A 116 2.28 -11.89 10.57
C ILE A 116 1.42 -13.10 10.20
N ALA A 117 2.05 -14.26 10.02
CA ALA A 117 1.41 -15.52 9.64
C ALA A 117 0.75 -15.57 8.25
N ALA A 118 0.94 -14.56 7.38
CA ALA A 118 0.49 -14.66 5.98
C ALA A 118 1.09 -15.89 5.26
N SER A 119 2.31 -16.28 5.64
CA SER A 119 2.99 -17.45 5.10
C SER A 119 2.55 -18.80 5.71
N ASP A 120 1.84 -18.81 6.84
CA ASP A 120 1.39 -20.02 7.55
C ASP A 120 -0.06 -20.34 7.18
N ARG A 121 -0.26 -21.29 6.25
CA ARG A 121 -1.60 -21.62 5.77
C ARG A 121 -2.47 -22.25 6.86
N ASP A 122 -1.88 -23.09 7.71
CA ASP A 122 -2.62 -23.84 8.72
C ASP A 122 -3.15 -22.91 9.81
N PHE A 123 -2.44 -21.80 10.09
CA PHE A 123 -2.87 -20.78 11.04
C PHE A 123 -4.24 -20.15 10.69
N TRP A 124 -4.51 -19.89 9.41
CA TRP A 124 -5.70 -19.13 8.99
C TRP A 124 -6.69 -19.90 8.11
N TYR A 125 -6.37 -21.14 7.71
CA TYR A 125 -7.19 -21.89 6.75
C TYR A 125 -8.62 -22.06 7.22
N ASP A 126 -8.85 -22.39 8.50
CA ASP A 126 -10.20 -22.67 9.02
C ASP A 126 -10.94 -21.42 9.54
N ASN A 127 -10.34 -20.22 9.43
CA ASN A 127 -10.96 -18.98 9.88
C ASN A 127 -11.62 -18.23 8.71
N ASP A 128 -12.91 -18.48 8.47
CA ASP A 128 -13.66 -17.87 7.36
C ASP A 128 -13.63 -16.34 7.33
N TYR A 129 -13.58 -15.69 8.50
CA TYR A 129 -13.54 -14.24 8.61
C TYR A 129 -12.23 -13.63 8.08
N THR A 130 -11.10 -14.34 8.25
CA THR A 130 -9.77 -13.83 7.87
C THR A 130 -9.15 -14.55 6.69
N ARG A 131 -9.74 -15.67 6.23
CA ARG A 131 -9.19 -16.51 5.15
C ARG A 131 -8.94 -15.72 3.87
N VAL A 132 -9.88 -14.86 3.47
CA VAL A 132 -9.74 -14.04 2.25
C VAL A 132 -8.61 -13.02 2.40
N TYR A 133 -8.52 -12.38 3.56
CA TYR A 133 -7.45 -11.44 3.90
C TYR A 133 -6.07 -12.10 3.85
N TYR A 134 -5.88 -13.22 4.54
CA TYR A 134 -4.60 -13.93 4.53
C TYR A 134 -4.26 -14.52 3.16
N THR A 135 -5.26 -14.96 2.41
CA THR A 135 -5.07 -15.38 1.01
C THR A 135 -4.56 -14.21 0.16
N ALA A 136 -5.12 -13.01 0.32
CA ALA A 136 -4.66 -11.81 -0.36
C ALA A 136 -3.21 -11.48 0.03
N LYS A 137 -2.91 -11.34 1.33
CA LYS A 137 -1.56 -11.04 1.85
C LYS A 137 -0.52 -12.01 1.33
N ARG A 138 -0.76 -13.32 1.49
CA ARG A 138 0.12 -14.37 0.97
C ARG A 138 0.35 -14.24 -0.53
N THR A 139 -0.71 -13.97 -1.29
CA THR A 139 -0.60 -13.86 -2.75
C THR A 139 0.28 -12.68 -3.13
N ILE A 140 0.09 -11.53 -2.49
CA ILE A 140 0.90 -10.32 -2.69
C ILE A 140 2.38 -10.61 -2.38
N ASP A 141 2.64 -11.22 -1.22
CA ASP A 141 4.00 -11.55 -0.79
C ASP A 141 4.70 -12.47 -1.80
N LYS A 142 4.01 -13.50 -2.30
CA LYS A 142 4.55 -14.40 -3.34
C LYS A 142 4.75 -13.75 -4.69
N VAL A 143 3.99 -12.72 -5.04
CA VAL A 143 4.21 -11.94 -6.27
C VAL A 143 5.42 -11.03 -6.10
N LEU A 144 5.56 -10.34 -4.96
CA LEU A 144 6.73 -9.52 -4.65
C LEU A 144 8.02 -10.35 -4.66
N GLU A 145 8.01 -11.52 -4.02
CA GLU A 145 9.15 -12.46 -4.00
C GLU A 145 9.63 -12.86 -5.40
N ARG A 146 8.75 -12.83 -6.41
CA ARG A 146 9.03 -13.21 -7.80
C ARG A 146 9.21 -12.01 -8.73
N SER A 147 8.98 -10.80 -8.23
CA SER A 147 9.08 -9.57 -9.01
C SER A 147 10.54 -9.17 -9.24
N MET A 148 10.75 -8.20 -10.14
CA MET A 148 12.08 -7.62 -10.39
C MET A 148 12.40 -6.43 -9.46
N LEU A 149 11.52 -6.15 -8.49
CA LEU A 149 11.62 -4.98 -7.61
C LEU A 149 12.56 -5.26 -6.41
N ASP A 150 13.26 -4.23 -5.94
CA ASP A 150 13.90 -4.23 -4.63
C ASP A 150 12.82 -4.02 -3.56
N TYR A 151 12.30 -5.13 -3.04
CA TYR A 151 11.16 -5.13 -2.13
C TYR A 151 11.55 -5.25 -0.66
N THR A 152 10.65 -4.80 0.21
CA THR A 152 10.59 -5.22 1.61
C THR A 152 9.15 -5.51 1.97
N ILE A 153 8.92 -6.71 2.49
CA ILE A 153 7.64 -7.13 3.05
C ILE A 153 7.75 -6.97 4.56
N VAL A 154 6.89 -6.13 5.14
CA VAL A 154 6.79 -5.94 6.58
C VAL A 154 5.63 -6.78 7.07
N GLU A 155 5.89 -7.76 7.95
CA GLU A 155 4.87 -8.66 8.52
C GLU A 155 4.59 -8.29 9.98
N PRO A 156 3.80 -7.24 10.26
CA PRO A 156 3.54 -6.82 11.63
C PRO A 156 2.65 -7.82 12.37
N GLY A 157 2.84 -7.92 13.68
CA GLY A 157 1.86 -8.49 14.59
C GLY A 157 0.63 -7.59 14.76
N PRO A 158 -0.27 -7.91 15.72
CA PRO A 158 -1.41 -7.06 16.05
C PRO A 158 -0.97 -5.62 16.34
N LEU A 159 -1.61 -4.66 15.68
CA LEU A 159 -1.36 -3.23 15.85
C LEU A 159 -2.38 -2.65 16.83
N VAL A 160 -1.89 -1.94 17.85
CA VAL A 160 -2.68 -1.26 18.89
C VAL A 160 -3.00 0.18 18.53
#